data_AF-A0A3L7R725-F1
#
_entry.id   AF-A0A3L7R725-F1
#
_cell.length_a   1.000
_cell.length_b   1.000
_cell.length_c   1.000
_cell.angle_alpha   90.00
_cell.angle_beta   90.00
_cell.angle_gamma   90.00
#
_symmetry.space_group_name_H-M   'P 1'
#
loop_
_entity.id
_entity.type
_entity.pdbx_description
1 polymer ?
#
loop_
_entity_poly.entity_id
_entity_poly.type
_entity_poly.pdbx_seq_one_letter_code
_entity_poly.pdbx_strand_id
1 'polypeptide(L)'
;MDAPAPWFRVPVLFAAPTLLLALVVLAWYARGLLRTEASRVIRALRLCSLGIAALVCIAMFLGLSVFDPDSTSKSERVSFLIAWVAVGIGVMAAVLLAIAEFVFISRRSVREFRAMHREAFGGQRKEAKP
;
A
#
# COMPACT_ATOMS: atom_id res chain seq x y z
N MET A 1 25.74 28.25 22.10
CA MET A 1 25.59 27.00 21.31
C MET A 1 24.13 26.62 21.45
N ASP A 2 23.34 26.98 20.45
CA ASP A 2 21.90 26.72 20.47
C ASP A 2 21.70 25.21 20.37
N ALA A 3 21.05 24.62 21.36
CA ALA A 3 20.66 23.22 21.30
C ALA A 3 19.81 23.02 20.04
N PRO A 4 20.13 22.06 19.16
CA PRO A 4 19.30 21.82 18.00
C PRO A 4 17.89 21.49 18.50
N ALA A 5 16.90 22.18 17.92
CA ALA A 5 15.51 22.01 18.30
C ALA A 5 15.16 20.52 18.18
N PRO A 6 14.46 19.89 19.13
CA PRO A 6 14.11 18.48 19.05
C PRO A 6 13.09 18.30 17.92
N TRP A 7 13.57 18.04 16.71
CA TRP A 7 12.67 17.78 15.60
C TRP A 7 12.07 16.39 15.76
N PHE A 8 10.74 16.32 15.62
CA PHE A 8 9.87 15.17 15.31
C PHE A 8 10.31 13.76 15.77
N ARG A 9 10.99 13.61 16.91
CA ARG A 9 11.23 12.30 17.52
C ARG A 9 10.00 11.87 18.29
N VAL A 10 9.32 10.88 17.76
CA VAL A 10 8.19 10.25 18.46
C VAL A 10 8.80 9.29 19.48
N PRO A 11 8.50 9.41 20.78
CA PRO A 11 9.04 8.50 21.77
C PRO A 11 8.67 7.06 21.41
N VAL A 12 9.64 6.14 21.57
CA VAL A 12 9.45 4.71 21.25
C VAL A 12 8.22 4.13 21.94
N LEU A 13 7.91 4.62 23.15
CA LEU A 13 6.72 4.23 23.93
C LEU A 13 5.40 4.48 23.19
N PHE A 14 5.33 5.48 22.31
CA PHE A 14 4.16 5.77 21.47
C PHE A 14 4.28 5.17 20.05
N ALA A 15 5.50 5.09 19.51
CA ALA A 15 5.76 4.54 18.17
C ALA A 15 5.59 3.01 18.10
N ALA A 16 5.96 2.28 19.15
CA ALA A 16 5.85 0.82 19.20
C ALA A 16 4.38 0.32 19.20
N PRO A 17 3.47 0.84 20.05
CA PRO A 17 2.08 0.39 20.02
C PRO A 17 1.35 0.80 18.73
N THR A 18 1.69 1.94 18.15
CA THR A 18 1.12 2.37 16.86
C THR A 18 1.58 1.50 15.70
N LEU A 19 2.86 1.11 15.67
CA LEU A 19 3.37 0.10 14.72
C LEU A 19 2.64 -1.24 14.89
N LEU A 20 2.49 -1.71 16.13
CA LEU A 20 1.83 -2.97 16.42
C LEU A 20 0.36 -2.96 15.98
N LEU A 21 -0.35 -1.85 16.25
CA LEU A 21 -1.72 -1.65 15.77
C LEU A 21 -1.79 -1.68 14.24
N ALA A 22 -0.87 -0.99 13.55
CA ALA A 22 -0.82 -0.99 12.08
C ALA A 22 -0.60 -2.40 11.51
N LEU A 23 0.30 -3.19 12.11
CA LEU A 23 0.53 -4.58 11.71
C LEU A 23 -0.69 -5.47 11.98
N VAL A 24 -1.40 -5.27 13.09
CA VAL A 24 -2.65 -6.00 13.39
C VAL A 24 -3.73 -5.67 12.37
N VAL A 25 -3.90 -4.40 12.00
CA VAL A 25 -4.87 -3.98 10.98
C VAL A 25 -4.50 -4.57 9.61
N LEU A 26 -3.23 -4.56 9.24
CA LEU A 26 -2.72 -5.20 8.02
C LEU A 26 -3.03 -6.71 8.02
N ALA A 27 -2.76 -7.41 9.13
CA ALA A 27 -3.04 -8.84 9.26
C ALA A 27 -4.54 -9.16 9.20
N TRP A 28 -5.37 -8.30 9.79
CA TRP A 28 -6.83 -8.42 9.71
C TRP A 28 -7.33 -8.22 8.27
N TYR A 29 -6.83 -7.19 7.58
CA TYR A 29 -7.14 -6.92 6.19
C TYR A 29 -6.71 -8.10 5.28
N ALA A 30 -5.51 -8.63 5.49
CA ALA A 30 -5.01 -9.81 4.77
C ALA A 30 -5.94 -11.03 4.94
N ARG A 31 -6.46 -11.27 6.15
CA ARG A 31 -7.44 -12.35 6.40
C ARG A 31 -8.74 -12.15 5.64
N GLY A 32 -9.26 -10.92 5.57
CA GLY A 32 -10.44 -10.60 4.76
C GLY A 32 -10.20 -10.86 3.27
N LEU A 33 -9.00 -10.53 2.81
CA LEU A 33 -8.57 -10.67 1.43
C LEU A 33 -8.44 -12.13 0.96
N LEU A 34 -8.05 -13.03 1.87
CA LEU A 34 -7.97 -14.47 1.62
C LEU A 34 -9.34 -15.12 1.49
N ARG A 35 -10.41 -14.50 1.99
CA ARG A 35 -11.80 -14.99 1.92
C ARG A 35 -12.52 -14.58 0.63
N THR A 36 -12.08 -13.50 -0.02
CA THR A 36 -12.67 -13.07 -1.30
C THR A 36 -12.20 -13.94 -2.46
N GLU A 37 -13.13 -14.40 -3.31
CA GLU A 37 -12.87 -15.13 -4.57
C GLU A 37 -12.26 -14.24 -5.67
N ALA A 38 -11.26 -13.43 -5.32
CA ALA A 38 -10.53 -12.64 -6.29
C ALA A 38 -9.65 -13.55 -7.15
N SER A 39 -9.46 -13.17 -8.42
CA SER A 39 -8.55 -13.89 -9.33
C SER A 39 -7.15 -13.97 -8.74
N ARG A 40 -6.42 -15.06 -9.04
CA ARG A 40 -5.07 -15.32 -8.47
C ARG A 40 -4.11 -14.13 -8.62
N VAL A 41 -4.23 -13.39 -9.73
CA VAL A 41 -3.42 -12.20 -10.03
C VAL A 41 -3.73 -11.04 -9.08
N ILE A 42 -5.01 -10.75 -8.83
CA ILE A 42 -5.44 -9.68 -7.91
C ILE A 42 -5.03 -10.03 -6.47
N ARG A 43 -5.13 -11.31 -6.10
CA ARG A 43 -4.68 -11.80 -4.79
C ARG A 43 -3.17 -11.64 -4.59
N ALA A 44 -2.36 -11.95 -5.61
CA ALA A 44 -0.91 -11.74 -5.56
C ALA A 44 -0.56 -10.25 -5.43
N LEU A 45 -1.22 -9.37 -6.22
CA LEU A 45 -0.99 -7.93 -6.17
C LEU A 45 -1.27 -7.35 -4.78
N ARG A 46 -2.38 -7.76 -4.17
CA ARG A 46 -2.78 -7.32 -2.82
C ARG A 46 -1.86 -7.87 -1.73
N LEU A 47 -1.35 -9.09 -1.85
CA LEU A 47 -0.35 -9.65 -0.93
C LEU A 47 0.99 -8.88 -1.03
N CYS A 48 1.43 -8.54 -2.25
CA CYS A 48 2.61 -7.70 -2.45
C CYS A 48 2.42 -6.30 -1.84
N SER A 49 1.24 -5.69 -2.02
CA SER A 49 0.90 -4.41 -1.41
C SER A 49 0.97 -4.46 0.12
N LEU A 50 0.45 -5.54 0.71
CA LEU A 50 0.53 -5.81 2.16
C LEU A 50 1.97 -5.91 2.66
N GLY A 51 2.82 -6.64 1.94
CA GLY A 51 4.24 -6.77 2.27
C GLY A 51 4.96 -5.41 2.21
N ILE A 52 4.70 -4.62 1.17
CA ILE A 52 5.25 -3.27 1.03
C ILE A 52 4.78 -2.37 2.18
N ALA A 53 3.50 -2.39 2.51
CA ALA A 53 2.94 -1.60 3.59
C ALA A 53 3.57 -1.95 4.95
N ALA A 54 3.79 -3.24 5.23
CA ALA A 54 4.48 -3.67 6.44
C ALA A 54 5.94 -3.16 6.50
N LEU A 55 6.68 -3.26 5.39
CA LEU A 55 8.05 -2.75 5.29
C LEU A 55 8.12 -1.23 5.49
N VAL A 56 7.19 -0.48 4.90
CA VAL A 56 7.09 0.98 5.09
C VAL A 56 6.82 1.33 6.55
N CYS A 57 5.92 0.62 7.23
CA CYS A 57 5.64 0.85 8.65
C CYS A 57 6.90 0.64 9.51
N ILE A 58 7.67 -0.42 9.24
CA ILE A 58 8.93 -0.69 9.94
C ILE A 58 9.95 0.42 9.67
N ALA A 59 10.13 0.83 8.42
CA ALA A 59 11.07 1.89 8.06
C ALA A 59 10.67 3.25 8.69
N MET A 60 9.39 3.58 8.72
CA MET A 60 8.88 4.77 9.42
C MET A 60 9.14 4.70 10.92
N PHE A 61 8.89 3.56 11.55
CA PHE A 61 9.17 3.37 12.97
C PHE A 61 10.66 3.60 13.28
N LEU A 62 11.55 3.00 12.50
CA LEU A 62 13.00 3.19 12.66
C LEU A 62 13.42 4.65 12.45
N GLY A 63 12.89 5.30 11.42
CA GLY A 63 13.19 6.71 11.11
C GLY A 63 12.68 7.69 12.15
N LEU A 64 11.51 7.44 12.77
CA LEU A 64 10.87 8.37 13.72
C LEU A 64 11.30 8.16 15.18
N SER A 65 11.70 6.95 15.56
CA SER A 65 11.87 6.56 16.97
C SER A 65 13.25 6.02 17.33
N VAL A 66 14.04 5.56 16.35
CA VAL A 66 15.37 4.95 16.60
C VAL A 66 16.49 5.86 16.12
N PHE A 67 16.45 6.32 14.87
CA PHE A 67 17.55 7.10 14.30
C PHE A 67 17.46 8.59 14.65
N ASP A 68 18.60 9.20 14.99
CA ASP A 68 18.71 10.64 15.18
C ASP A 68 19.20 11.30 13.89
N PRO A 69 18.47 12.24 13.30
CA PRO A 69 19.04 13.06 12.25
C PRO A 69 20.09 14.06 12.80
N ASP A 70 20.08 14.34 14.11
CA ASP A 70 20.86 15.40 14.76
C ASP A 70 22.14 14.88 15.39
N SER A 71 22.24 13.56 15.53
CA SER A 71 23.36 12.92 16.19
C SER A 71 24.68 13.34 15.59
N THR A 72 25.66 13.55 16.46
CA THR A 72 27.04 13.86 16.08
C THR A 72 27.70 12.71 15.31
N SER A 73 27.16 11.50 15.39
CA SER A 73 27.67 10.36 14.62
C SER A 73 27.16 10.38 13.17
N LYS A 74 28.10 10.36 12.22
CA LYS A 74 27.79 10.26 10.78
C LYS A 74 26.98 9.00 10.44
N SER A 75 27.17 7.90 11.18
CA SER A 75 26.49 6.63 10.91
C SER A 75 24.98 6.74 11.14
N GLU A 76 24.54 7.41 12.21
CA GLU A 76 23.12 7.53 12.55
C GLU A 76 22.37 8.43 11.56
N ARG A 77 23.01 9.49 11.07
CA ARG A 77 22.44 10.35 10.02
C ARG A 77 22.22 9.58 8.71
N VAL A 78 23.19 8.74 8.33
CA VAL A 78 23.07 7.89 7.14
C VAL A 78 21.96 6.86 7.32
N SER A 79 21.87 6.21 8.48
CA SER A 79 20.79 5.27 8.78
C SER A 79 19.40 5.93 8.77
N PHE A 80 19.26 7.15 9.30
CA PHE A 80 18.04 7.94 9.21
C PHE A 80 17.66 8.19 7.75
N LEU A 81 18.62 8.64 6.93
CA LEU A 81 18.38 8.93 5.52
C LEU A 81 17.95 7.67 4.75
N ILE A 82 18.60 6.54 4.99
CA ILE A 82 18.26 5.23 4.41
C ILE A 82 16.84 4.82 4.80
N ALA A 83 16.45 4.98 6.07
CA ALA A 83 15.10 4.65 6.53
C ALA A 83 14.04 5.48 5.78
N TRP A 84 14.24 6.79 5.62
CA TRP A 84 13.30 7.65 4.90
C TRP A 84 13.29 7.44 3.39
N VAL A 85 14.43 7.10 2.79
CA VAL A 85 14.48 6.67 1.38
C VAL A 85 13.69 5.37 1.20
N ALA A 86 13.82 4.40 2.11
CA ALA A 86 13.06 3.16 2.08
C ALA A 86 11.55 3.41 2.22
N VAL A 87 11.14 4.34 3.09
CA VAL A 87 9.74 4.80 3.18
C VAL A 87 9.28 5.38 1.85
N GLY A 88 10.04 6.29 1.24
CA GLY A 88 9.70 6.90 -0.04
C GLY A 88 9.55 5.89 -1.17
N ILE A 89 10.48 4.94 -1.29
CA ILE A 89 10.42 3.85 -2.27
C ILE A 89 9.18 2.98 -2.03
N GLY A 90 8.90 2.62 -0.78
CA GLY A 90 7.75 1.79 -0.46
C GLY A 90 6.41 2.49 -0.71
N VAL A 91 6.30 3.79 -0.42
CA VAL A 91 5.12 4.60 -0.78
C VAL A 91 4.94 4.65 -2.29
N MET A 92 6.01 4.89 -3.05
CA MET A 92 5.97 4.90 -4.51
C MET A 92 5.52 3.55 -5.07
N ALA A 93 6.04 2.45 -4.53
CA ALA A 93 5.62 1.10 -4.91
C ALA A 93 4.14 0.87 -4.60
N ALA A 94 3.65 1.30 -3.43
CA ALA A 94 2.22 1.21 -3.09
C ALA A 94 1.33 2.00 -4.06
N VAL A 95 1.74 3.20 -4.46
CA VAL A 95 1.03 4.01 -5.48
C VAL A 95 0.99 3.29 -6.83
N LEU A 96 2.11 2.74 -7.29
CA LEU A 96 2.16 1.99 -8.55
C LEU A 96 1.25 0.75 -8.51
N LEU A 97 1.23 0.03 -7.39
CA LEU A 97 0.31 -1.11 -7.21
C LEU A 97 -1.16 -0.66 -7.20
N ALA A 98 -1.49 0.46 -6.55
CA ALA A 98 -2.85 1.00 -6.56
C ALA A 98 -3.31 1.41 -7.97
N ILE A 99 -2.42 2.03 -8.74
CA ILE A 99 -2.69 2.36 -10.16
C ILE A 99 -2.90 1.07 -10.96
N ALA A 100 -2.06 0.05 -10.78
CA ALA A 100 -2.23 -1.23 -11.45
C ALA A 100 -3.58 -1.89 -11.11
N GLU A 101 -3.97 -1.92 -9.84
CA GLU A 101 -5.27 -2.44 -9.42
C GLU A 101 -6.43 -1.66 -10.06
N PHE A 102 -6.36 -0.32 -10.08
CA PHE A 102 -7.35 0.54 -10.74
C PHE A 102 -7.47 0.26 -12.24
N VAL A 103 -6.34 0.09 -12.94
CA VAL A 103 -6.32 -0.25 -14.37
C VAL A 103 -6.90 -1.65 -14.62
N PHE A 104 -6.61 -2.63 -13.76
CA PHE A 104 -7.17 -3.97 -13.89
C PHE A 104 -8.68 -4.00 -13.67
N ILE A 105 -9.17 -3.30 -12.64
CA ILE A 105 -10.61 -3.22 -12.33
C ILE A 105 -11.35 -2.49 -13.45
N SER A 106 -10.85 -1.33 -13.90
CA SER A 106 -11.48 -0.56 -14.98
C SER A 106 -11.52 -1.32 -16.31
N ARG A 107 -10.48 -2.07 -16.66
CA ARG A 107 -10.50 -2.91 -17.88
C ARG A 107 -11.53 -4.04 -17.78
N ARG A 108 -11.72 -4.62 -16.59
CA ARG A 108 -12.72 -5.68 -16.38
C ARG A 108 -14.13 -5.13 -16.46
N SER A 109 -14.41 -4.01 -15.80
CA SER A 109 -15.73 -3.37 -15.84
C SER A 109 -16.09 -2.89 -17.26
N VAL A 110 -15.14 -2.38 -18.03
CA VAL A 110 -15.37 -2.00 -19.44
C VAL A 110 -15.69 -3.22 -20.31
N ARG A 111 -15.08 -4.38 -20.06
CA ARG A 111 -15.40 -5.63 -20.78
C ARG A 111 -16.79 -6.14 -20.41
N GLU A 112 -17.13 -6.13 -19.13
CA GLU A 112 -18.45 -6.53 -18.63
C GLU A 112 -19.55 -5.58 -19.14
N PHE A 113 -19.29 -4.27 -19.17
CA PHE A 113 -20.20 -3.28 -19.73
C PHE A 113 -20.41 -3.48 -21.25
N ARG A 114 -19.34 -3.74 -22.01
CA ARG A 114 -19.47 -4.08 -23.45
C ARG A 114 -20.20 -5.40 -23.68
N ALA A 115 -20.02 -6.39 -22.81
CA ALA A 115 -20.74 -7.66 -22.89
C ALA A 115 -22.25 -7.44 -22.68
N MET A 116 -22.64 -6.70 -21.63
CA MET A 116 -24.03 -6.33 -21.38
C MET A 116 -24.63 -5.51 -22.52
N HIS A 117 -23.88 -4.54 -23.07
CA HIS A 117 -24.33 -3.77 -24.24
C HIS A 117 -24.50 -4.65 -25.49
N ARG A 118 -23.69 -5.69 -25.65
CA ARG A 118 -23.82 -6.64 -26.76
C ARG A 118 -25.03 -7.56 -26.60
N GLU A 119 -25.34 -7.97 -25.38
CA GLU A 119 -26.53 -8.77 -25.06
C GLU A 119 -27.81 -7.96 -25.21
N ALA A 120 -27.84 -6.74 -24.68
CA ALA A 120 -29.00 -5.84 -24.75
C ALA A 120 -29.35 -5.43 -26.19
N PHE A 121 -28.35 -5.14 -27.03
CA PHE A 121 -28.58 -4.67 -28.41
C PHE A 121 -28.42 -5.76 -29.49
N GLY A 122 -27.82 -6.90 -29.16
CA GLY A 122 -27.66 -8.05 -30.08
C GLY A 122 -28.84 -9.02 -30.07
N GLY A 123 -29.62 -9.07 -28.99
CA GLY A 123 -30.82 -9.92 -28.87
C GLY A 123 -32.00 -9.47 -29.75
N GLN A 124 -32.21 -8.16 -29.91
CA GLN A 124 -33.36 -7.63 -30.67
C GLN A 124 -33.32 -7.90 -32.18
N ARG A 125 -32.17 -8.30 -32.75
CA ARG A 125 -32.07 -8.60 -34.19
C ARG A 125 -32.56 -10.00 -34.58
N LYS A 126 -32.83 -10.88 -33.61
CA LYS A 126 -33.27 -12.26 -33.87
C LYS A 126 -34.79 -12.48 -33.71
N GLU A 127 -35.51 -11.55 -33.09
CA GLU A 127 -36.97 -11.66 -32.91
C GLU A 127 -37.78 -10.96 -34.02
N ALA A 128 -37.15 -10.14 -34.86
CA ALA A 128 -37.78 -9.51 -36.01
C ALA A 128 -37.44 -10.28 -37.31
N LYS A 129 -37.88 -11.53 -37.42
CA LYS A 129 -37.98 -12.20 -38.71
C LYS A 129 -39.30 -12.98 -38.77
N PRO A 130 -40.37 -12.39 -39.32
CA PRO A 130 -41.54 -13.15 -39.75
C PRO A 130 -41.20 -14.08 -40.92
#